data_AF-A0A8B6FVS6-F1
#
_entry.id   AF-A0A8B6FVS6-F1
#
_cell.length_a   1.000
_cell.length_b   1.000
_cell.length_c   1.000
_cell.angle_alpha   90.00
_cell.angle_beta   90.00
_cell.angle_gamma   90.00
#
_symmetry.space_group_name_H-M   'P 1'
#
loop_
_entity.id
_entity.type
_entity.pdbx_description
1 polymer ?
#
loop_
_entity_poly.entity_id
_entity_poly.type
_entity_poly.pdbx_seq_one_letter_code
_entity_poly.pdbx_strand_id
1 'polypeptide(L)'
;MNLYLAFFSLTLMQGKLEGNAMQKDTEPRKEEDPLSIPLIDVGGAPLVAMLDTSSMNVRIKSFIKTLMATMLEDSQRKQIQNIVMETLTKDSTTDLIKNITIQELNEELVSDVKTSIPFREQMENIVMETLKQNSSIELIRNIAVQEIMTRNQSGEEIIGDSNQDVQIEKISRPFGVTETIGKTFYLGFLESYGKYGDLYLYIVSSSDGSCQLCIPSTGINTTFSVLSTRVKSFKISPDVCLDHHGIQRKAVFVKCDIPVSVYGLTYLSDEVDGFLALPYEVFGQDYMVTSFTLKTPRNTPHSNSNFGIIAISKSTNITITFRMSGGIINYKATRYGNDDILNITLVRFETFYLSHDYDLSGTLITASSPVAVMSGVRTSYLRNGYGNHMEEMIIPNEHLGRDFIVPKLYDSQCNFRIFALEQTRVRTYNNSSVVYINIQSRRFKEYENYDLYTLQSSVPVQVQLYCNGASTKYDAFMATLPSIQHFKSSYKFPVVNDFKYTDRPQHFYLTIIIQSYAKAGLRLDSKEISNYKGTSTVTLESTLYSVITVELSVGLHEIQQNNDIPFGLIVFGRNKYSGYGFPAGFSVNIKP
;
A
#
# COMPACT_ATOMS: atom_id res chain seq x y z
N MET A 1 -10.89 -33.19 -52.29
CA MET A 1 -12.08 -32.65 -52.98
C MET A 1 -12.02 -31.13 -52.82
N ASN A 2 -11.14 -30.49 -53.60
CA ASN A 2 -11.44 -29.69 -54.80
C ASN A 2 -12.32 -28.47 -54.48
N LEU A 3 -12.02 -27.22 -54.86
CA LEU A 3 -10.92 -26.53 -55.54
C LEU A 3 -11.33 -25.03 -55.52
N TYR A 4 -10.42 -24.06 -55.29
CA TYR A 4 -10.06 -22.89 -56.13
C TYR A 4 -9.47 -21.84 -55.14
N LEU A 5 -8.19 -21.39 -55.09
CA LEU A 5 -7.25 -20.78 -56.07
C LEU A 5 -7.93 -19.60 -56.82
N ALA A 6 -7.42 -18.36 -56.89
CA ALA A 6 -6.04 -17.88 -57.01
C ALA A 6 -5.94 -16.32 -57.01
N PHE A 7 -4.83 -15.77 -56.48
CA PHE A 7 -3.98 -14.64 -56.96
C PHE A 7 -4.54 -13.23 -57.31
N PHE A 8 -3.96 -12.14 -56.75
CA PHE A 8 -2.80 -11.40 -57.32
C PHE A 8 -2.31 -10.24 -56.42
N SER A 9 -1.01 -9.97 -56.49
CA SER A 9 -0.24 -8.97 -55.74
C SER A 9 0.41 -7.96 -56.70
N LEU A 10 0.93 -6.85 -56.13
CA LEU A 10 2.16 -6.10 -56.50
C LEU A 10 2.10 -4.73 -57.24
N THR A 11 2.73 -3.75 -56.55
CA THR A 11 3.65 -2.66 -56.98
C THR A 11 3.14 -1.37 -57.62
N LEU A 12 3.49 -0.23 -56.99
CA LEU A 12 4.33 0.82 -57.62
C LEU A 12 4.94 1.76 -56.56
N MET A 13 6.24 2.04 -56.77
CA MET A 13 7.12 2.93 -56.02
C MET A 13 7.63 4.02 -57.00
N GLN A 14 8.14 5.14 -56.47
CA GLN A 14 8.83 6.28 -57.13
C GLN A 14 7.90 7.30 -57.84
N GLY A 15 8.06 8.63 -57.80
CA GLY A 15 9.13 9.53 -57.32
C GLY A 15 9.34 10.67 -58.35
N LYS A 16 9.60 11.92 -57.89
CA LYS A 16 9.98 13.16 -58.64
C LYS A 16 8.87 13.86 -59.46
N LEU A 17 8.83 15.17 -59.75
CA LEU A 17 9.61 16.42 -59.53
C LEU A 17 8.66 17.56 -60.02
N GLU A 18 8.51 18.70 -59.34
CA GLU A 18 8.89 20.10 -59.72
C GLU A 18 7.79 21.00 -59.11
N GLY A 19 8.01 22.14 -58.44
CA GLY A 19 8.81 23.30 -58.80
C GLY A 19 7.88 24.47 -59.17
N ASN A 20 7.68 25.45 -58.27
CA ASN A 20 7.69 26.88 -58.62
C ASN A 20 7.53 27.81 -57.41
N ALA A 21 8.30 28.89 -57.47
CA ALA A 21 8.49 29.94 -56.48
C ALA A 21 7.84 31.26 -56.92
N MET A 22 7.55 32.15 -55.98
CA MET A 22 7.75 33.62 -56.04
C MET A 22 7.50 34.19 -54.63
N GLN A 23 8.53 34.70 -53.93
CA GLN A 23 8.97 36.12 -53.84
C GLN A 23 7.95 37.02 -53.13
N LYS A 24 8.30 38.03 -52.33
CA LYS A 24 9.44 38.55 -51.55
C LYS A 24 8.91 39.93 -51.05
N ASP A 25 9.40 40.44 -49.91
CA ASP A 25 9.53 41.88 -49.54
C ASP A 25 9.42 42.03 -48.02
N THR A 26 10.13 42.88 -47.26
CA THR A 26 11.41 43.60 -47.33
C THR A 26 11.58 44.21 -45.92
N GLU A 27 12.83 44.26 -45.43
CA GLU A 27 13.33 44.91 -44.19
C GLU A 27 13.14 46.47 -44.18
N PRO A 28 13.39 47.27 -43.09
CA PRO A 28 14.64 47.27 -42.26
C PRO A 28 14.61 47.75 -40.76
N ARG A 29 15.73 47.45 -40.05
CA ARG A 29 16.55 48.13 -38.99
C ARG A 29 16.10 49.51 -38.39
N LYS A 30 16.46 50.01 -37.17
CA LYS A 30 17.70 49.99 -36.32
C LYS A 30 17.51 50.82 -35.00
N GLU A 31 18.38 50.59 -33.99
CA GLU A 31 18.96 51.53 -32.95
C GLU A 31 18.01 52.21 -31.92
N GLU A 32 18.32 52.50 -30.64
CA GLU A 32 19.55 52.85 -29.91
C GLU A 32 19.28 52.87 -28.36
N ASP A 33 20.30 52.62 -27.53
CA ASP A 33 20.36 52.89 -26.08
C ASP A 33 20.69 54.38 -25.81
N PRO A 34 20.36 54.96 -24.63
CA PRO A 34 21.49 55.33 -23.74
C PRO A 34 21.21 55.26 -22.22
N LEU A 35 22.33 55.08 -21.50
CA LEU A 35 22.54 55.12 -20.05
C LEU A 35 21.95 56.33 -19.29
N SER A 36 21.57 56.07 -18.04
CA SER A 36 21.78 56.99 -16.90
C SER A 36 22.10 56.21 -15.60
N ILE A 37 23.26 56.50 -15.03
CA ILE A 37 23.89 56.13 -13.73
C ILE A 37 24.51 57.47 -13.19
N PRO A 38 24.82 57.78 -11.88
CA PRO A 38 24.96 56.97 -10.63
C PRO A 38 24.43 57.61 -9.30
N LEU A 39 24.50 56.83 -8.21
CA LEU A 39 24.94 57.18 -6.83
C LEU A 39 25.03 55.84 -6.01
N ILE A 40 26.19 55.16 -5.84
CA ILE A 40 27.29 55.29 -4.83
C ILE A 40 26.78 55.28 -3.37
N ASP A 41 26.78 54.11 -2.69
CA ASP A 41 27.75 53.59 -1.66
C ASP A 41 27.41 54.09 -0.24
N VAL A 42 27.29 53.28 0.84
CA VAL A 42 28.38 52.68 1.64
C VAL A 42 27.91 51.39 2.36
N GLY A 43 28.77 50.38 2.42
CA GLY A 43 28.51 49.03 2.97
C GLY A 43 28.50 48.82 4.49
N GLY A 44 28.49 47.54 4.89
CA GLY A 44 28.60 47.12 6.29
C GLY A 44 28.32 45.62 6.57
N ALA A 45 29.32 44.77 6.34
CA ALA A 45 29.69 43.56 7.13
C ALA A 45 28.78 42.30 7.24
N PRO A 46 29.38 41.13 7.55
CA PRO A 46 28.87 39.79 7.22
C PRO A 46 28.14 39.09 8.38
N LEU A 47 27.16 38.24 8.05
CA LEU A 47 26.52 37.33 9.00
C LEU A 47 27.43 36.10 9.24
N VAL A 48 28.51 36.30 9.99
CA VAL A 48 29.27 35.23 10.66
C VAL A 48 29.04 35.36 12.16
N ALA A 49 28.10 34.56 12.66
CA ALA A 49 27.99 34.04 14.03
C ALA A 49 26.86 32.99 13.96
N MET A 50 26.95 31.74 14.40
CA MET A 50 27.96 30.97 15.12
C MET A 50 27.54 29.50 14.90
N LEU A 51 28.09 28.83 13.88
CA LEU A 51 28.24 27.37 13.92
C LEU A 51 29.71 27.16 14.28
N ASP A 52 29.97 26.84 15.54
CA ASP A 52 31.30 26.66 16.08
C ASP A 52 31.95 25.40 15.46
N THR A 53 32.58 25.60 14.30
CA THR A 53 33.32 24.59 13.51
C THR A 53 34.55 24.07 14.24
N SER A 54 35.00 24.75 15.30
CA SER A 54 36.07 24.27 16.17
C SER A 54 35.60 23.10 17.04
N SER A 55 34.37 23.16 17.56
CA SER A 55 33.78 22.08 18.37
C SER A 55 33.49 20.81 17.56
N MET A 56 33.09 20.96 16.30
CA MET A 56 32.78 19.85 15.40
C MET A 56 34.05 19.09 15.01
N ASN A 57 35.15 19.82 14.75
CA ASN A 57 36.45 19.21 14.51
C ASN A 57 37.03 18.53 15.76
N VAL A 58 36.80 19.05 16.97
CA VAL A 58 37.22 18.41 18.22
C VAL A 58 36.43 17.13 18.50
N ARG A 59 35.12 17.12 18.25
CA ARG A 59 34.25 15.95 18.45
C ARG A 59 34.51 14.84 17.44
N ILE A 60 34.74 15.19 16.17
CA ILE A 60 35.14 14.22 15.14
C ILE A 60 36.53 13.65 15.43
N LYS A 61 37.49 14.49 15.86
CA LYS A 61 38.82 14.02 16.28
C LYS A 61 38.76 13.13 17.51
N SER A 62 37.91 13.45 18.50
CA SER A 62 37.71 12.61 19.69
C SER A 62 37.07 11.26 19.33
N PHE A 63 36.08 11.26 18.43
CA PHE A 63 35.43 10.05 17.98
C PHE A 63 36.38 9.13 17.21
N ILE A 64 37.17 9.68 16.29
CA ILE A 64 38.18 8.94 15.54
C ILE A 64 39.30 8.43 16.45
N LYS A 65 39.71 9.21 17.46
CA LYS A 65 40.73 8.81 18.44
C LYS A 65 40.25 7.68 19.34
N THR A 66 38.98 7.71 19.76
CA THR A 66 38.34 6.61 20.50
C THR A 66 38.17 5.37 19.63
N LEU A 67 37.77 5.54 18.37
CA LEU A 67 37.64 4.45 17.40
C LEU A 67 38.98 3.77 17.08
N MET A 68 40.05 4.57 16.96
CA MET A 68 41.43 4.04 16.80
C MET A 68 41.95 3.39 18.09
N ALA A 69 41.47 3.82 19.27
CA ALA A 69 41.86 3.29 20.57
C ALA A 69 41.27 1.90 20.86
N THR A 70 40.15 1.53 20.23
CA THR A 70 39.38 0.33 20.58
C THR A 70 39.40 -0.81 19.56
N MET A 71 39.98 -0.64 18.36
CA MET A 71 39.74 -1.58 17.25
C MET A 71 40.95 -2.06 16.42
N LEU A 72 42.20 -1.87 16.85
CA LEU A 72 43.37 -2.31 16.06
C LEU A 72 44.48 -2.90 16.93
N GLU A 73 45.17 -3.95 16.46
CA GLU A 73 46.42 -4.42 17.06
C GLU A 73 47.55 -3.37 16.87
N ASP A 74 48.52 -3.33 17.79
CA ASP A 74 49.52 -2.25 17.90
C ASP A 74 50.38 -2.02 16.64
N SER A 75 50.55 -3.04 15.79
CA SER A 75 51.29 -2.92 14.53
C SER A 75 50.53 -2.10 13.48
N GLN A 76 49.21 -2.31 13.38
CA GLN A 76 48.32 -1.60 12.45
C GLN A 76 48.08 -0.16 12.91
N ARG A 77 48.04 0.07 14.23
CA ARG A 77 47.92 1.41 14.82
C ARG A 77 49.12 2.31 14.48
N LYS A 78 50.35 1.78 14.51
CA LYS A 78 51.57 2.54 14.15
C LYS A 78 51.66 2.88 12.67
N GLN A 79 51.24 1.96 11.80
CA GLN A 79 51.31 2.15 10.35
C GLN A 79 50.32 3.24 9.90
N ILE A 80 49.10 3.23 10.45
CA ILE A 80 48.09 4.24 10.18
C ILE A 80 48.44 5.60 10.83
N GLN A 81 49.02 5.60 12.04
CA GLN A 81 49.50 6.84 12.65
C GLN A 81 50.59 7.54 11.82
N ASN A 82 51.51 6.78 11.21
CA ASN A 82 52.51 7.37 10.31
C ASN A 82 51.89 7.96 9.04
N ILE A 83 50.95 7.25 8.41
CA ILE A 83 50.23 7.73 7.21
C ILE A 83 49.44 9.00 7.53
N VAL A 84 48.74 9.04 8.67
CA VAL A 84 47.97 10.20 9.10
C VAL A 84 48.88 11.39 9.43
N MET A 85 50.04 11.17 10.04
CA MET A 85 51.01 12.24 10.33
C MET A 85 51.70 12.78 9.07
N GLU A 86 51.97 11.94 8.06
CA GLU A 86 52.46 12.38 6.75
C GLU A 86 51.40 13.17 5.96
N THR A 87 50.12 12.82 6.13
CA THR A 87 49.01 13.50 5.47
C THR A 87 48.68 14.85 6.12
N LEU A 88 48.91 14.99 7.44
CA LEU A 88 48.62 16.21 8.20
C LEU A 88 49.72 17.28 8.13
N THR A 89 50.90 16.99 7.56
CA THR A 89 52.02 17.94 7.47
C THR A 89 52.15 18.65 6.11
N LYS A 90 51.33 18.30 5.12
CA LYS A 90 51.30 18.98 3.81
C LYS A 90 50.14 19.96 3.73
N ASP A 91 50.45 21.18 4.14
CA ASP A 91 49.59 22.36 4.06
C ASP A 91 49.53 22.87 2.61
N SER A 92 48.39 22.72 1.93
CA SER A 92 47.81 23.70 0.97
C SER A 92 46.64 23.08 0.21
N THR A 93 45.58 23.85 0.15
CA THR A 93 44.19 23.42 0.09
C THR A 93 43.63 23.26 -1.33
N THR A 94 44.41 22.81 -2.33
CA THR A 94 43.91 22.91 -3.72
C THR A 94 44.20 21.74 -4.67
N ASP A 95 45.07 20.78 -4.36
CA ASP A 95 45.34 19.65 -5.27
C ASP A 95 44.72 18.29 -4.89
N LEU A 96 43.97 18.22 -3.78
CA LEU A 96 43.44 16.95 -3.26
C LEU A 96 42.24 16.37 -4.06
N ILE A 97 41.65 17.12 -4.99
CA ILE A 97 40.46 16.64 -5.73
C ILE A 97 40.82 15.96 -7.06
N LYS A 98 42.08 16.01 -7.52
CA LYS A 98 42.42 15.53 -8.87
C LYS A 98 43.20 14.22 -8.99
N ASN A 99 43.79 13.65 -7.93
CA ASN A 99 44.71 12.51 -8.11
C ASN A 99 44.53 11.32 -7.15
N ILE A 100 43.29 10.91 -6.84
CA ILE A 100 43.05 9.52 -6.42
C ILE A 100 42.03 8.91 -7.37
N THR A 101 42.53 8.42 -8.50
CA THR A 101 41.77 7.58 -9.43
C THR A 101 41.53 6.23 -8.75
N ILE A 102 40.27 5.79 -8.74
CA ILE A 102 39.74 4.55 -8.12
C ILE A 102 40.22 3.31 -8.90
N GLN A 103 41.53 3.13 -9.02
CA GLN A 103 42.11 2.01 -9.75
C GLN A 103 43.23 1.29 -8.99
N GLU A 104 43.84 1.94 -7.98
CA GLU A 104 44.90 1.30 -7.16
C GLU A 104 44.39 0.74 -5.81
N LEU A 105 43.20 1.12 -5.34
CA LEU A 105 42.62 0.61 -4.09
C LEU A 105 41.87 -0.73 -4.23
N ASN A 106 41.70 -1.25 -5.45
CA ASN A 106 40.86 -2.42 -5.71
C ASN A 106 41.62 -3.75 -5.85
N GLU A 107 42.95 -3.74 -5.98
CA GLU A 107 43.69 -4.99 -6.20
C GLU A 107 44.32 -5.59 -4.93
N GLU A 108 44.48 -4.83 -3.84
CA GLU A 108 45.11 -5.34 -2.61
C GLU A 108 44.13 -5.84 -1.53
N LEU A 109 42.83 -5.54 -1.62
CA LEU A 109 41.84 -5.91 -0.60
C LEU A 109 41.04 -7.19 -0.88
N VAL A 110 41.25 -7.84 -2.02
CA VAL A 110 40.40 -8.97 -2.47
C VAL A 110 41.00 -10.35 -2.17
N SER A 111 42.24 -10.49 -1.70
CA SER A 111 42.81 -11.84 -1.49
C SER A 111 42.51 -12.49 -0.13
N ASP A 112 42.20 -11.76 0.94
CA ASP A 112 42.28 -12.35 2.30
C ASP A 112 40.95 -12.48 3.09
N VAL A 113 39.80 -12.10 2.53
CA VAL A 113 38.52 -12.06 3.29
C VAL A 113 37.64 -13.31 3.12
N LYS A 114 38.08 -14.34 2.38
CA LYS A 114 37.17 -15.45 2.01
C LYS A 114 37.00 -16.59 3.02
N THR A 115 37.65 -16.63 4.17
CA THR A 115 37.46 -17.75 5.11
C THR A 115 37.72 -17.41 6.58
N SER A 116 36.75 -16.79 7.28
CA SER A 116 36.58 -17.01 8.73
C SER A 116 35.16 -16.61 9.19
N ILE A 117 34.32 -17.63 9.42
CA ILE A 117 32.98 -17.50 10.03
C ILE A 117 32.99 -16.80 11.42
N PRO A 118 34.05 -16.89 12.26
CA PRO A 118 34.06 -16.25 13.59
C PRO A 118 33.99 -14.71 13.59
N PHE A 119 34.51 -14.03 12.56
CA PHE A 119 34.56 -12.55 12.55
C PHE A 119 33.17 -11.92 12.34
N ARG A 120 32.32 -12.59 11.56
CA ARG A 120 30.94 -12.12 11.31
C ARG A 120 30.07 -12.20 12.56
N GLU A 121 30.16 -13.30 13.31
CA GLU A 121 29.45 -13.47 14.58
C GLU A 121 29.93 -12.48 15.65
N GLN A 122 31.23 -12.17 15.69
CA GLN A 122 31.76 -11.16 16.60
C GLN A 122 31.26 -9.74 16.25
N MET A 123 31.22 -9.39 14.97
CA MET A 123 30.70 -8.09 14.52
C MET A 123 29.19 -7.94 14.75
N GLU A 124 28.41 -9.00 14.53
CA GLU A 124 26.97 -8.98 14.80
C GLU A 124 26.68 -8.82 16.30
N ASN A 125 27.45 -9.47 17.18
CA ASN A 125 27.31 -9.29 18.64
C ASN A 125 27.70 -7.88 19.12
N ILE A 126 28.78 -7.30 18.58
CA ILE A 126 29.22 -5.93 18.94
C ILE A 126 28.19 -4.88 18.49
N VAL A 127 27.62 -5.05 17.29
CA VAL A 127 26.55 -4.16 16.80
C VAL A 127 25.32 -4.25 17.68
N MET A 128 24.94 -5.46 18.11
CA MET A 128 23.77 -5.67 18.97
C MET A 128 23.98 -5.15 20.40
N GLU A 129 25.19 -5.22 20.96
CA GLU A 129 25.49 -4.59 22.26
C GLU A 129 25.57 -3.06 22.16
N THR A 130 26.11 -2.51 21.07
CA THR A 130 26.20 -1.06 20.84
C THR A 130 24.82 -0.43 20.67
N LEU A 131 23.87 -1.15 20.04
CA LEU A 131 22.47 -0.72 19.94
C LEU A 131 21.72 -0.79 21.28
N LYS A 132 22.07 -1.74 22.17
CA LYS A 132 21.51 -1.82 23.52
C LYS A 132 21.99 -0.70 24.45
N GLN A 133 23.20 -0.18 24.24
CA GLN A 133 23.76 0.88 25.09
C GLN A 133 23.41 2.31 24.66
N ASN A 134 22.89 2.52 23.44
CA ASN A 134 22.57 3.86 22.92
C ASN A 134 21.12 4.29 23.23
N SER A 135 20.84 4.58 24.51
CA SER A 135 19.63 5.27 25.01
C SER A 135 19.48 6.73 24.53
N SER A 136 20.37 7.18 23.64
CA SER A 136 20.48 8.56 23.16
C SER A 136 19.43 8.91 22.09
N ILE A 137 18.88 7.94 21.36
CA ILE A 137 17.86 8.19 20.31
C ILE A 137 16.51 8.56 20.95
N GLU A 138 16.17 7.94 22.07
CA GLU A 138 14.92 8.22 22.80
C GLU A 138 14.98 9.58 23.54
N LEU A 139 16.16 9.96 24.02
CA LEU A 139 16.40 11.28 24.61
C LEU A 139 16.30 12.42 23.57
N ILE A 140 16.86 12.22 22.36
CA ILE A 140 16.74 13.19 21.25
C ILE A 140 15.28 13.33 20.81
N ARG A 141 14.52 12.22 20.77
CA ARG A 141 13.09 12.22 20.48
C ARG A 141 12.29 13.03 21.51
N ASN A 142 12.62 12.89 22.79
CA ASN A 142 11.92 13.61 23.87
C ASN A 142 12.27 15.10 23.92
N ILE A 143 13.50 15.48 23.57
CA ILE A 143 13.93 16.90 23.48
C ILE A 143 13.24 17.60 22.31
N ALA A 144 13.15 16.95 21.14
CA ALA A 144 12.47 17.50 19.96
C ALA A 144 10.97 17.73 20.20
N VAL A 145 10.31 16.83 20.94
CA VAL A 145 8.89 16.99 21.30
C VAL A 145 8.69 18.12 22.30
N GLN A 146 9.61 18.33 23.25
CA GLN A 146 9.54 19.42 24.23
C GLN A 146 9.73 20.81 23.60
N GLU A 147 10.65 20.98 22.63
CA GLU A 147 10.85 22.25 21.91
C GLU A 147 9.65 22.63 21.03
N ILE A 148 8.96 21.65 20.44
CA ILE A 148 7.74 21.89 19.65
C ILE A 148 6.59 22.35 20.55
N MET A 149 6.51 21.84 21.78
CA MET A 149 5.47 22.21 22.75
C MET A 149 5.69 23.62 23.33
N THR A 150 6.94 24.05 23.54
CA THR A 150 7.25 25.39 24.08
C THR A 150 7.04 26.51 23.05
N ARG A 151 7.21 26.25 21.75
CA ARG A 151 7.00 27.25 20.68
C ARG A 151 5.53 27.57 20.39
N ASN A 152 4.59 26.73 20.83
CA ASN A 152 3.15 26.95 20.66
C ASN A 152 2.49 27.74 21.81
N GLN A 153 3.24 28.17 22.83
CA GLN A 153 2.70 28.90 23.99
C GLN A 153 2.98 30.42 24.00
N SER A 154 3.52 31.00 22.93
CA SER A 154 3.77 32.45 22.84
C SER A 154 3.18 33.05 21.55
N GLY A 155 1.99 33.69 21.65
CA GLY A 155 1.41 34.43 20.52
C GLY A 155 -0.04 34.89 20.69
N GLU A 156 -0.23 35.87 21.60
CA GLU A 156 -1.21 36.98 21.66
C GLU A 156 -2.73 36.82 21.33
N GLU A 157 -3.51 37.38 22.26
CA GLU A 157 -4.98 37.56 22.29
C GLU A 157 -5.53 38.45 21.16
N ILE A 158 -6.70 38.09 20.61
CA ILE A 158 -7.68 39.05 20.08
C ILE A 158 -9.06 38.67 20.63
N ILE A 159 -9.71 39.64 21.27
CA ILE A 159 -11.03 39.56 21.94
C ILE A 159 -12.18 39.69 20.91
N GLY A 160 -13.23 38.88 21.09
CA GLY A 160 -14.63 39.27 20.84
C GLY A 160 -15.41 38.53 19.74
N ASP A 161 -16.16 37.49 20.09
CA ASP A 161 -17.63 37.51 20.28
C ASP A 161 -18.25 36.10 20.07
N SER A 162 -19.30 35.86 20.83
CA SER A 162 -20.05 34.64 21.08
C SER A 162 -20.66 33.95 19.84
N ASN A 163 -20.36 32.66 19.67
CA ASN A 163 -21.31 31.59 19.34
C ASN A 163 -20.65 30.22 19.45
N GLN A 164 -21.43 29.20 19.83
CA GLN A 164 -21.01 27.84 20.17
C GLN A 164 -20.19 27.15 19.07
N ASP A 165 -18.87 27.14 19.20
CA ASP A 165 -17.98 26.34 18.35
C ASP A 165 -17.61 25.01 19.03
N VAL A 166 -18.06 23.94 18.38
CA VAL A 166 -17.61 22.57 18.61
C VAL A 166 -16.09 22.53 18.39
N GLN A 167 -15.35 22.19 19.44
CA GLN A 167 -13.90 21.98 19.41
C GLN A 167 -13.51 21.08 18.23
N ILE A 168 -12.83 21.67 17.26
CA ILE A 168 -12.23 20.97 16.13
C ILE A 168 -10.90 20.41 16.63
N GLU A 169 -10.86 19.13 16.99
CA GLU A 169 -9.58 18.41 17.08
C GLU A 169 -8.97 18.34 15.68
N LYS A 170 -7.93 19.13 15.44
CA LYS A 170 -6.93 18.82 14.41
C LYS A 170 -6.28 17.50 14.81
N ILE A 171 -6.78 16.39 14.31
CA ILE A 171 -6.11 15.09 14.44
C ILE A 171 -4.85 15.18 13.56
N SER A 172 -3.70 15.46 14.18
CA SER A 172 -2.41 15.38 13.52
C SER A 172 -2.11 13.91 13.21
N ARG A 173 -1.63 13.63 12.00
CA ARG A 173 -1.15 12.29 11.64
C ARG A 173 0.15 12.03 12.40
N PRO A 174 0.26 10.92 13.16
CA PRO A 174 1.54 10.55 13.73
C PRO A 174 2.50 10.13 12.60
N PHE A 175 3.75 10.59 12.67
CA PHE A 175 4.83 10.08 11.82
C PHE A 175 5.30 8.72 12.35
N GLY A 176 5.40 7.69 11.51
CA GLY A 176 5.88 6.36 11.90
C GLY A 176 5.21 5.19 11.17
N VAL A 177 5.35 3.98 11.73
CA VAL A 177 4.62 2.79 11.31
C VAL A 177 3.19 2.90 11.85
N THR A 178 2.20 2.81 10.97
CA THR A 178 0.79 2.68 11.32
C THR A 178 0.30 1.29 10.93
N GLU A 179 -0.70 0.78 11.62
CA GLU A 179 -1.28 -0.53 11.37
C GLU A 179 -2.73 -0.41 10.91
N THR A 180 -3.28 -1.51 10.41
CA THR A 180 -4.72 -1.65 10.19
C THR A 180 -5.53 -1.81 11.49
N ILE A 181 -4.89 -1.59 12.65
CA ILE A 181 -5.52 -1.40 13.95
C ILE A 181 -5.59 0.11 14.20
N GLY A 182 -6.77 0.64 14.52
CA GLY A 182 -6.94 2.06 14.77
C GLY A 182 -8.18 2.36 15.62
N LYS A 183 -8.48 3.64 15.79
CA LYS A 183 -9.61 4.09 16.63
C LYS A 183 -10.75 4.72 15.83
N THR A 184 -10.51 5.07 14.57
CA THR A 184 -11.46 5.83 13.76
C THR A 184 -11.53 5.22 12.37
N PHE A 185 -12.72 4.85 11.92
CA PHE A 185 -12.94 4.19 10.64
C PHE A 185 -14.08 4.87 9.88
N TYR A 186 -13.88 5.03 8.57
CA TYR A 186 -14.91 5.40 7.62
C TYR A 186 -14.89 4.38 6.49
N LEU A 187 -16.01 3.72 6.27
CA LEU A 187 -16.13 2.69 5.25
C LEU A 187 -17.49 2.75 4.55
N GLY A 188 -17.61 2.00 3.47
CA GLY A 188 -18.85 1.81 2.73
C GLY A 188 -18.95 0.38 2.26
N PHE A 189 -20.11 0.03 1.68
CA PHE A 189 -20.37 -1.26 1.06
C PHE A 189 -20.76 -1.00 -0.38
N LEU A 190 -20.11 -1.65 -1.34
CA LEU A 190 -20.41 -1.48 -2.76
C LEU A 190 -21.69 -2.23 -3.12
N GLU A 191 -22.48 -1.70 -4.05
CA GLU A 191 -23.62 -2.43 -4.60
C GLU A 191 -23.16 -3.72 -5.30
N SER A 192 -24.00 -4.75 -5.18
CA SER A 192 -24.00 -5.99 -5.96
C SER A 192 -25.23 -6.08 -6.87
N TYR A 193 -25.23 -7.03 -7.80
CA TYR A 193 -26.36 -7.36 -8.65
C TYR A 193 -27.50 -8.04 -7.88
N GLY A 194 -28.61 -7.31 -7.77
CA GLY A 194 -29.78 -7.75 -7.03
C GLY A 194 -29.88 -6.99 -5.71
N LYS A 195 -31.04 -6.38 -5.45
CA LYS A 195 -31.33 -5.85 -4.11
C LYS A 195 -31.61 -7.04 -3.17
N TYR A 196 -31.38 -6.86 -1.87
CA TYR A 196 -31.62 -7.79 -0.76
C TYR A 196 -30.42 -8.64 -0.33
N GLY A 197 -29.51 -8.01 0.43
CA GLY A 197 -28.45 -8.68 1.19
C GLY A 197 -28.34 -8.12 2.60
N ASP A 198 -27.72 -8.89 3.49
CA ASP A 198 -27.35 -8.46 4.82
C ASP A 198 -25.92 -7.92 4.80
N LEU A 199 -25.70 -6.76 5.41
CA LEU A 199 -24.37 -6.20 5.61
C LEU A 199 -23.94 -6.46 7.05
N TYR A 200 -22.67 -6.77 7.26
CA TYR A 200 -22.13 -7.01 8.58
C TYR A 200 -20.86 -6.21 8.83
N LEU A 201 -20.74 -5.70 10.06
CA LEU A 201 -19.48 -5.26 10.63
C LEU A 201 -19.03 -6.21 11.71
N TYR A 202 -17.75 -6.53 11.72
CA TYR A 202 -17.10 -7.24 12.81
C TYR A 202 -15.98 -6.38 13.38
N ILE A 203 -15.94 -6.30 14.71
CA ILE A 203 -14.97 -5.49 15.44
C ILE A 203 -14.31 -6.39 16.48
N VAL A 204 -12.97 -6.38 16.47
CA VAL A 204 -12.13 -7.17 17.38
C VAL A 204 -11.08 -6.26 18.01
N SER A 205 -10.67 -6.61 19.23
CA SER A 205 -9.71 -5.83 20.03
C SER A 205 -8.87 -6.72 20.93
N SER A 206 -7.70 -6.23 21.33
CA SER A 206 -6.88 -6.82 22.38
C SER A 206 -7.23 -6.33 23.79
N SER A 207 -8.06 -5.30 23.92
CA SER A 207 -8.54 -4.76 25.21
C SER A 207 -10.05 -4.51 25.21
N ASP A 208 -10.64 -4.46 26.39
CA ASP A 208 -12.05 -4.06 26.57
C ASP A 208 -12.18 -2.54 26.47
N GLY A 209 -13.29 -2.07 25.91
CA GLY A 209 -13.53 -0.63 25.72
C GLY A 209 -14.89 -0.33 25.10
N SER A 210 -15.04 0.91 24.62
CA SER A 210 -16.29 1.43 24.07
C SER A 210 -16.08 2.01 22.68
N CYS A 211 -17.09 1.81 21.83
CA CYS A 211 -17.13 2.33 20.49
C CYS A 211 -18.49 2.97 20.19
N GLN A 212 -18.51 3.83 19.19
CA GLN A 212 -19.68 4.47 18.61
C GLN A 212 -19.81 4.03 17.16
N LEU A 213 -21.00 3.60 16.76
CA LEU A 213 -21.39 3.36 15.38
C LEU A 213 -22.35 4.46 14.95
N CYS A 214 -21.98 5.20 13.91
CA CYS A 214 -22.84 6.21 13.29
C CYS A 214 -23.00 5.92 11.79
N ILE A 215 -24.25 5.92 11.33
CA ILE A 215 -24.63 5.76 9.93
C ILE A 215 -25.66 6.85 9.61
N PRO A 216 -25.22 8.02 9.13
CA PRO A 216 -26.11 9.17 8.96
C PRO A 216 -27.31 8.91 8.04
N SER A 217 -27.18 8.09 6.99
CA SER A 217 -28.28 7.76 6.07
C SER A 217 -29.47 7.06 6.74
N THR A 218 -29.23 6.30 7.80
CA THR A 218 -30.26 5.54 8.51
C THR A 218 -30.61 6.14 9.87
N GLY A 219 -29.93 7.22 10.28
CA GLY A 219 -30.07 7.83 11.59
C GLY A 219 -29.45 7.01 12.74
N ILE A 220 -28.77 5.90 12.45
CA ILE A 220 -28.11 5.10 13.49
C ILE A 220 -26.98 5.94 14.11
N ASN A 221 -27.02 6.07 15.42
CA ASN A 221 -25.96 6.67 16.23
C ASN A 221 -26.01 6.03 17.62
N THR A 222 -25.20 5.01 17.85
CA THR A 222 -25.26 4.19 19.07
C THR A 222 -23.87 3.88 19.61
N THR A 223 -23.76 3.80 20.94
CA THR A 223 -22.55 3.38 21.64
C THR A 223 -22.66 1.93 22.08
N PHE A 224 -21.55 1.20 22.08
CA PHE A 224 -21.50 -0.20 22.45
C PHE A 224 -20.15 -0.61 23.03
N SER A 225 -20.16 -1.62 23.89
CA SER A 225 -18.93 -2.20 24.42
C SER A 225 -18.31 -3.21 23.45
N VAL A 226 -16.99 -3.17 23.34
CA VAL A 226 -16.15 -4.17 22.70
C VAL A 226 -15.38 -4.91 23.79
N LEU A 227 -15.35 -6.24 23.72
CA LEU A 227 -14.59 -7.07 24.66
C LEU A 227 -13.45 -7.75 23.92
N SER A 228 -12.30 -7.86 24.58
CA SER A 228 -11.09 -8.52 24.09
C SER A 228 -11.27 -10.03 23.84
N THR A 229 -12.31 -10.64 24.39
CA THR A 229 -12.54 -12.10 24.38
C THR A 229 -13.53 -12.58 23.33
N ARG A 230 -14.19 -11.68 22.57
CA ARG A 230 -15.16 -12.07 21.56
C ARG A 230 -15.24 -11.07 20.40
N VAL A 231 -15.72 -11.55 19.26
CA VAL A 231 -16.05 -10.69 18.12
C VAL A 231 -17.33 -9.91 18.46
N LYS A 232 -17.31 -8.58 18.25
CA LYS A 232 -18.51 -7.76 18.27
C LYS A 232 -19.03 -7.63 16.83
N SER A 233 -20.27 -8.06 16.59
CA SER A 233 -20.90 -7.96 15.27
C SER A 233 -22.09 -6.99 15.25
N PHE A 234 -22.31 -6.37 14.09
CA PHE A 234 -23.49 -5.56 13.77
C PHE A 234 -24.04 -5.97 12.42
N LYS A 235 -25.35 -6.25 12.36
CA LYS A 235 -26.08 -6.33 11.10
C LYS A 235 -26.52 -4.93 10.69
N ILE A 236 -26.20 -4.52 9.47
CA ILE A 236 -26.48 -3.22 8.88
C ILE A 236 -27.53 -3.38 7.78
N SER A 237 -28.42 -2.39 7.65
CA SER A 237 -29.41 -2.37 6.57
C SER A 237 -28.72 -2.28 5.19
N PRO A 238 -29.15 -3.06 4.18
CA PRO A 238 -28.68 -2.91 2.81
C PRO A 238 -28.91 -1.52 2.20
N ASP A 239 -29.75 -0.67 2.80
CA ASP A 239 -29.94 0.72 2.35
C ASP A 239 -28.65 1.56 2.44
N VAL A 240 -27.66 1.06 3.19
CA VAL A 240 -26.32 1.66 3.33
C VAL A 240 -25.40 1.32 2.14
N CYS A 241 -25.74 0.34 1.30
CA CYS A 241 -24.97 0.05 0.09
C CYS A 241 -24.89 1.28 -0.83
N LEU A 242 -23.72 1.49 -1.42
CA LEU A 242 -23.47 2.47 -2.46
C LEU A 242 -24.08 1.98 -3.77
N ASP A 243 -25.34 2.34 -4.04
CA ASP A 243 -26.18 1.76 -5.12
C ASP A 243 -26.73 2.80 -6.11
N HIS A 244 -26.27 4.04 -6.00
CA HIS A 244 -26.65 5.13 -6.89
C HIS A 244 -25.42 5.79 -7.49
N HIS A 245 -25.36 5.88 -8.82
CA HIS A 245 -24.27 6.56 -9.52
C HIS A 245 -24.22 8.03 -9.11
N GLY A 246 -23.12 8.44 -8.50
CA GLY A 246 -22.91 9.80 -8.04
C GLY A 246 -22.79 9.94 -6.54
N ILE A 247 -23.11 11.14 -6.06
CA ILE A 247 -22.93 11.55 -4.67
C ILE A 247 -24.14 11.08 -3.85
N GLN A 248 -23.85 10.48 -2.70
CA GLN A 248 -24.83 10.03 -1.71
C GLN A 248 -24.24 10.18 -0.30
N ARG A 249 -25.02 9.95 0.75
CA ARG A 249 -24.57 10.12 2.15
C ARG A 249 -24.63 8.81 2.93
N LYS A 250 -23.87 7.80 2.48
CA LYS A 250 -23.96 6.42 2.99
C LYS A 250 -22.69 5.90 3.69
N ALA A 251 -21.82 6.80 4.13
CA ALA A 251 -20.64 6.40 4.90
C ALA A 251 -21.04 5.77 6.24
N VAL A 252 -20.38 4.66 6.60
CA VAL A 252 -20.42 4.04 7.91
C VAL A 252 -19.24 4.54 8.72
N PHE A 253 -19.50 5.03 9.94
CA PHE A 253 -18.48 5.59 10.82
C PHE A 253 -18.40 4.82 12.13
N VAL A 254 -17.19 4.37 12.47
CA VAL A 254 -16.89 3.72 13.76
C VAL A 254 -15.81 4.52 14.47
N LYS A 255 -16.05 4.90 15.73
CA LYS A 255 -15.05 5.54 16.59
C LYS A 255 -14.96 4.82 17.92
N CYS A 256 -13.76 4.49 18.38
CA CYS A 256 -13.50 3.75 19.62
C CYS A 256 -12.55 4.52 20.54
N ASP A 257 -12.63 4.27 21.85
CA ASP A 257 -11.65 4.75 22.82
C ASP A 257 -10.37 3.89 22.87
N ILE A 258 -10.49 2.64 22.42
CA ILE A 258 -9.43 1.64 22.29
C ILE A 258 -9.09 1.34 20.81
N PRO A 259 -7.86 0.90 20.49
CA PRO A 259 -7.51 0.41 19.17
C PRO A 259 -8.27 -0.88 18.83
N VAL A 260 -8.86 -0.96 17.63
CA VAL A 260 -9.61 -2.11 17.14
C VAL A 260 -9.24 -2.43 15.70
N SER A 261 -9.52 -3.66 15.25
CA SER A 261 -9.61 -3.99 13.82
C SER A 261 -11.08 -4.10 13.42
N VAL A 262 -11.44 -3.57 12.26
CA VAL A 262 -12.80 -3.58 11.72
C VAL A 262 -12.82 -4.33 10.38
N TYR A 263 -13.81 -5.20 10.21
CA TYR A 263 -14.01 -5.99 8.99
C TYR A 263 -15.44 -5.78 8.50
N GLY A 264 -15.60 -5.56 7.21
CA GLY A 264 -16.90 -5.55 6.55
C GLY A 264 -17.18 -6.90 5.89
N LEU A 265 -18.43 -7.31 5.87
CA LEU A 265 -18.88 -8.45 5.08
C LEU A 265 -20.20 -8.11 4.41
N THR A 266 -20.27 -8.42 3.13
CA THR A 266 -21.47 -8.28 2.32
C THR A 266 -22.02 -9.66 2.04
N TYR A 267 -23.29 -9.87 2.35
CA TYR A 267 -23.99 -11.13 2.20
C TYR A 267 -25.22 -10.94 1.32
N LEU A 268 -25.32 -11.60 0.16
CA LEU A 268 -26.43 -11.38 -0.79
C LEU A 268 -26.96 -12.70 -1.34
N SER A 269 -28.00 -13.22 -0.69
CA SER A 269 -28.58 -14.55 -0.90
C SER A 269 -27.57 -15.69 -0.81
N ASP A 270 -26.69 -15.82 -1.78
CA ASP A 270 -25.72 -16.91 -1.95
C ASP A 270 -24.29 -16.32 -2.07
N GLU A 271 -24.16 -15.07 -2.52
CA GLU A 271 -22.87 -14.39 -2.71
C GLU A 271 -22.38 -13.80 -1.39
N VAL A 272 -21.10 -13.97 -1.07
CA VAL A 272 -20.48 -13.38 0.12
C VAL A 272 -19.13 -12.82 -0.26
N ASP A 273 -18.79 -11.63 0.21
CA ASP A 273 -17.41 -11.17 0.23
C ASP A 273 -17.12 -10.42 1.53
N GLY A 274 -15.86 -10.37 1.94
CA GLY A 274 -15.43 -9.68 3.15
C GLY A 274 -14.16 -8.88 2.91
N PHE A 275 -14.03 -7.75 3.60
CA PHE A 275 -12.91 -6.85 3.44
C PHE A 275 -12.38 -6.39 4.80
N LEU A 276 -11.10 -6.02 4.82
CA LEU A 276 -10.49 -5.34 5.96
C LEU A 276 -10.74 -3.84 5.85
N ALA A 277 -11.40 -3.24 6.85
CA ALA A 277 -11.55 -1.80 6.90
C ALA A 277 -10.26 -1.15 7.41
N LEU A 278 -9.78 -0.15 6.68
CA LEU A 278 -8.58 0.60 7.05
C LEU A 278 -8.96 1.74 8.00
N PRO A 279 -8.16 2.00 9.05
CA PRO A 279 -8.39 3.12 9.94
C PRO A 279 -7.99 4.44 9.28
N TYR A 280 -8.50 5.55 9.81
CA TYR A 280 -8.28 6.91 9.31
C TYR A 280 -6.79 7.26 9.11
N GLU A 281 -5.94 6.75 9.98
CA GLU A 281 -4.49 6.95 9.96
C GLU A 281 -3.82 6.36 8.71
N VAL A 282 -4.44 5.37 8.05
CA VAL A 282 -3.95 4.73 6.81
C VAL A 282 -4.47 5.42 5.54
N PHE A 283 -5.45 6.32 5.65
CA PHE A 283 -6.02 6.94 4.46
C PHE A 283 -5.04 7.86 3.76
N GLY A 284 -5.17 7.96 2.45
CA GLY A 284 -4.31 8.79 1.60
C GLY A 284 -5.15 9.71 0.73
N GLN A 285 -4.45 10.38 -0.19
CA GLN A 285 -5.06 11.29 -1.16
C GLN A 285 -5.07 10.70 -2.58
N ASP A 286 -4.23 9.70 -2.84
CA ASP A 286 -4.04 9.12 -4.17
C ASP A 286 -4.33 7.62 -4.15
N TYR A 287 -5.20 7.19 -5.06
CA TYR A 287 -5.62 5.80 -5.20
C TYR A 287 -5.70 5.39 -6.67
N MET A 288 -5.55 4.08 -6.92
CA MET A 288 -5.79 3.48 -8.20
C MET A 288 -6.86 2.39 -8.06
N VAL A 289 -7.96 2.51 -8.79
CA VAL A 289 -9.05 1.53 -8.75
C VAL A 289 -8.55 0.17 -9.26
N THR A 290 -8.83 -0.88 -8.49
CA THR A 290 -8.49 -2.27 -8.85
C THR A 290 -9.75 -3.07 -9.08
N SER A 291 -9.94 -3.59 -10.29
CA SER A 291 -11.10 -4.39 -10.64
C SER A 291 -10.70 -5.67 -11.35
N PHE A 292 -11.68 -6.52 -11.61
CA PHE A 292 -11.53 -7.76 -12.34
C PHE A 292 -12.69 -7.99 -13.31
N THR A 293 -12.45 -8.79 -14.33
CA THR A 293 -13.46 -9.15 -15.32
C THR A 293 -13.23 -10.58 -15.77
N LEU A 294 -14.23 -11.43 -15.59
CA LEU A 294 -14.18 -12.79 -16.12
C LEU A 294 -14.52 -12.79 -17.61
N LYS A 295 -13.67 -13.45 -18.41
CA LYS A 295 -14.00 -13.79 -19.80
C LYS A 295 -15.05 -14.91 -19.77
N THR A 296 -16.33 -14.58 -19.89
CA THR A 296 -17.38 -15.59 -20.00
C THR A 296 -17.40 -16.17 -21.42
N PRO A 297 -17.73 -17.47 -21.60
CA PRO A 297 -17.89 -18.07 -22.93
C PRO A 297 -19.00 -17.42 -23.78
N ARG A 298 -19.88 -16.62 -23.18
CA ARG A 298 -21.04 -16.01 -23.85
C ARG A 298 -20.72 -14.67 -24.54
N ASN A 299 -19.47 -14.19 -24.54
CA ASN A 299 -19.09 -12.89 -25.11
C ASN A 299 -19.95 -11.70 -24.62
N THR A 300 -20.67 -11.86 -23.51
CA THR A 300 -21.45 -10.78 -22.91
C THR A 300 -20.60 -10.13 -21.80
N PRO A 301 -20.19 -8.86 -21.95
CA PRO A 301 -19.52 -8.14 -20.88
C PRO A 301 -20.54 -7.94 -19.76
N HIS A 302 -20.42 -8.72 -18.71
CA HIS A 302 -21.23 -8.56 -17.51
C HIS A 302 -20.37 -8.57 -16.25
N SER A 303 -19.14 -8.05 -16.31
CA SER A 303 -18.40 -7.74 -15.10
C SER A 303 -18.38 -6.26 -14.85
N ASN A 304 -19.40 -5.83 -14.12
CA ASN A 304 -19.60 -4.44 -13.78
C ASN A 304 -18.56 -4.03 -12.74
N SER A 305 -17.46 -3.43 -13.18
CA SER A 305 -16.48 -2.80 -12.31
C SER A 305 -17.15 -1.69 -11.53
N ASN A 306 -16.82 -1.54 -10.25
CA ASN A 306 -17.33 -0.44 -9.45
C ASN A 306 -16.29 0.08 -8.45
N PHE A 307 -16.49 1.31 -8.00
CA PHE A 307 -15.71 1.88 -6.92
C PHE A 307 -16.55 2.89 -6.13
N GLY A 308 -16.12 3.11 -4.89
CA GLY A 308 -16.73 4.04 -3.96
C GLY A 308 -15.67 4.91 -3.32
N ILE A 309 -15.92 6.21 -3.19
CA ILE A 309 -15.05 7.15 -2.48
C ILE A 309 -15.80 7.68 -1.28
N ILE A 310 -15.17 7.72 -0.10
CA ILE A 310 -15.78 8.18 1.15
C ILE A 310 -15.02 9.40 1.67
N ALA A 311 -15.72 10.51 1.85
CA ALA A 311 -15.13 11.77 2.32
C ALA A 311 -15.29 11.96 3.83
N ILE A 312 -14.25 12.53 4.44
CA ILE A 312 -14.09 12.62 5.89
C ILE A 312 -13.93 14.07 6.35
N SER A 313 -13.36 14.92 5.49
CA SER A 313 -13.19 16.35 5.74
C SER A 313 -14.46 17.13 5.44
N LYS A 314 -14.53 18.38 5.94
CA LYS A 314 -15.67 19.29 5.69
C LYS A 314 -15.86 19.62 4.20
N SER A 315 -14.79 19.57 3.41
CA SER A 315 -14.83 19.74 1.96
C SER A 315 -13.57 19.08 1.37
N THR A 316 -13.77 18.19 0.41
CA THR A 316 -12.70 17.49 -0.29
C THR A 316 -12.96 17.59 -1.79
N ASN A 317 -12.06 18.23 -2.52
CA ASN A 317 -12.06 18.22 -3.98
C ASN A 317 -11.42 16.92 -4.45
N ILE A 318 -12.09 16.22 -5.36
CA ILE A 318 -11.66 14.94 -5.90
C ILE A 318 -11.64 15.03 -7.41
N THR A 319 -10.52 14.58 -7.99
CA THR A 319 -10.32 14.43 -9.41
C THR A 319 -10.24 12.94 -9.74
N ILE A 320 -11.14 12.49 -10.61
CA ILE A 320 -11.22 11.11 -11.08
C ILE A 320 -10.77 11.12 -12.54
N THR A 321 -9.63 10.50 -12.82
CA THR A 321 -9.13 10.33 -14.21
C THR A 321 -9.43 8.91 -14.66
N PHE A 322 -10.44 8.78 -15.51
CA PHE A 322 -10.97 7.47 -15.87
C PHE A 322 -9.97 6.64 -16.65
N ARG A 323 -9.98 5.34 -16.36
CA ARG A 323 -9.38 4.32 -17.21
C ARG A 323 -10.39 3.21 -17.42
N MET A 324 -10.74 2.93 -18.67
CA MET A 324 -11.74 1.91 -18.97
C MET A 324 -11.38 1.12 -20.21
N SER A 325 -11.72 -0.17 -20.21
CA SER A 325 -11.50 -1.05 -21.36
C SER A 325 -12.50 -0.83 -22.51
N GLY A 326 -13.57 -0.09 -22.28
CA GLY A 326 -14.58 0.26 -23.27
C GLY A 326 -15.78 1.00 -22.68
N GLY A 327 -16.77 1.29 -23.53
CA GLY A 327 -18.00 1.95 -23.12
C GLY A 327 -17.85 3.45 -22.85
N ILE A 328 -18.93 4.05 -22.34
CA ILE A 328 -19.01 5.46 -21.95
C ILE A 328 -19.76 5.53 -20.63
N ILE A 329 -19.24 6.33 -19.70
CA ILE A 329 -19.86 6.62 -18.41
C ILE A 329 -20.73 7.87 -18.56
N ASN A 330 -21.97 7.82 -18.10
CA ASN A 330 -22.87 8.98 -18.07
C ASN A 330 -23.01 9.49 -16.64
N TYR A 331 -22.67 10.76 -16.40
CA TYR A 331 -22.83 11.42 -15.11
C TYR A 331 -23.21 12.88 -15.28
N LYS A 332 -24.30 13.33 -14.62
CA LYS A 332 -24.84 14.71 -14.69
C LYS A 332 -24.86 15.28 -16.13
N ALA A 333 -25.58 14.60 -17.02
CA ALA A 333 -25.71 14.92 -18.45
C ALA A 333 -24.40 14.98 -19.27
N THR A 334 -23.26 14.63 -18.67
CA THR A 334 -21.95 14.58 -19.33
C THR A 334 -21.54 13.14 -19.59
N ARG A 335 -20.86 12.92 -20.71
CA ARG A 335 -20.34 11.62 -21.15
C ARG A 335 -18.83 11.61 -20.91
N TYR A 336 -18.35 10.57 -20.24
CA TYR A 336 -16.93 10.37 -19.92
C TYR A 336 -16.44 9.08 -20.58
N GLY A 337 -15.41 9.18 -21.39
CA GLY A 337 -14.66 8.08 -21.96
C GLY A 337 -13.36 7.80 -21.21
N ASN A 338 -12.53 6.95 -21.80
CA ASN A 338 -11.21 6.65 -21.27
C ASN A 338 -10.33 7.90 -21.26
N ASP A 339 -9.61 8.13 -20.15
CA ASP A 339 -8.75 9.29 -19.86
C ASP A 339 -9.48 10.64 -19.66
N ASP A 340 -10.81 10.68 -19.72
CA ASP A 340 -11.57 11.86 -19.32
C ASP A 340 -11.49 12.08 -17.80
N ILE A 341 -11.62 13.35 -17.41
CA ILE A 341 -11.50 13.80 -16.02
C ILE A 341 -12.86 14.25 -15.49
N LEU A 342 -13.29 13.66 -14.38
CA LEU A 342 -14.43 14.10 -13.60
C LEU A 342 -13.93 14.77 -12.30
N ASN A 343 -14.34 16.02 -12.08
CA ASN A 343 -14.13 16.72 -10.82
C ASN A 343 -15.42 16.75 -10.01
N ILE A 344 -15.32 16.38 -8.73
CA ILE A 344 -16.41 16.46 -7.76
C ILE A 344 -15.89 17.05 -6.45
N THR A 345 -16.81 17.55 -5.64
CA THR A 345 -16.53 17.92 -4.26
C THR A 345 -17.43 17.08 -3.37
N LEU A 346 -16.85 16.47 -2.35
CA LEU A 346 -17.57 15.73 -1.31
C LEU A 346 -17.36 16.40 0.04
N VAL A 347 -18.37 16.36 0.90
CA VAL A 347 -18.25 16.74 2.31
C VAL A 347 -18.31 15.51 3.22
N ARG A 348 -18.01 15.70 4.51
CA ARG A 348 -17.95 14.60 5.48
C ARG A 348 -19.22 13.73 5.45
N PHE A 349 -19.00 12.41 5.43
CA PHE A 349 -20.00 11.33 5.29
C PHE A 349 -20.66 11.21 3.92
N GLU A 350 -20.36 12.11 2.98
CA GLU A 350 -20.71 11.88 1.60
C GLU A 350 -19.78 10.85 0.97
N THR A 351 -20.35 10.13 0.04
CA THR A 351 -19.69 9.13 -0.77
C THR A 351 -19.98 9.39 -2.23
N PHE A 352 -19.04 9.04 -3.10
CA PHE A 352 -19.27 8.97 -4.53
C PHE A 352 -19.21 7.50 -4.96
N TYR A 353 -20.19 7.05 -5.75
CA TYR A 353 -20.21 5.70 -6.28
C TYR A 353 -20.33 5.70 -7.79
N LEU A 354 -19.68 4.74 -8.43
CA LEU A 354 -19.79 4.53 -9.86
C LEU A 354 -19.66 3.03 -10.17
N SER A 355 -20.54 2.54 -11.04
CA SER A 355 -20.38 1.25 -11.69
C SER A 355 -20.30 1.41 -13.21
N HIS A 356 -19.61 0.50 -13.87
CA HIS A 356 -19.46 0.48 -15.32
C HIS A 356 -19.35 -0.95 -15.82
N ASP A 357 -19.97 -1.26 -16.95
CA ASP A 357 -20.00 -2.63 -17.52
C ASP A 357 -18.62 -3.12 -18.00
N TYR A 358 -17.65 -2.20 -18.12
CA TYR A 358 -16.28 -2.47 -18.53
C TYR A 358 -15.32 -2.25 -17.37
N ASP A 359 -14.21 -2.97 -17.40
CA ASP A 359 -13.14 -2.90 -16.40
C ASP A 359 -12.63 -1.46 -16.21
N LEU A 360 -12.75 -0.92 -14.99
CA LEU A 360 -12.27 0.42 -14.58
C LEU A 360 -10.85 0.41 -13.98
N SER A 361 -10.15 -0.73 -14.04
CA SER A 361 -8.81 -0.88 -13.48
C SER A 361 -7.85 0.19 -14.01
N GLY A 362 -7.15 0.84 -13.08
CA GLY A 362 -6.21 1.93 -13.37
C GLY A 362 -6.84 3.33 -13.47
N THR A 363 -8.13 3.47 -13.13
CA THR A 363 -8.75 4.78 -12.85
C THR A 363 -8.03 5.39 -11.66
N LEU A 364 -7.60 6.65 -11.80
CA LEU A 364 -6.92 7.37 -10.73
C LEU A 364 -7.90 8.25 -9.98
N ILE A 365 -7.77 8.27 -8.66
CA ILE A 365 -8.53 9.13 -7.76
C ILE A 365 -7.49 9.94 -6.98
N THR A 366 -7.51 11.26 -7.15
CA THR A 366 -6.65 12.19 -6.42
C THR A 366 -7.54 13.17 -5.64
N ALA A 367 -7.25 13.38 -4.37
CA ALA A 367 -8.08 14.16 -3.46
C ALA A 367 -7.28 15.28 -2.78
N SER A 368 -7.93 16.41 -2.48
CA SER A 368 -7.31 17.53 -1.74
C SER A 368 -7.22 17.29 -0.22
N SER A 369 -7.74 16.17 0.25
CA SER A 369 -7.73 15.73 1.65
C SER A 369 -7.93 14.23 1.71
N PRO A 370 -7.52 13.56 2.80
CA PRO A 370 -7.65 12.12 2.92
C PRO A 370 -9.06 11.61 2.69
N VAL A 371 -9.17 10.54 1.92
CA VAL A 371 -10.43 9.82 1.62
C VAL A 371 -10.23 8.33 1.84
N ALA A 372 -11.33 7.59 1.95
CA ALA A 372 -11.34 6.14 1.86
C ALA A 372 -11.83 5.72 0.47
N VAL A 373 -11.27 4.64 -0.10
CA VAL A 373 -11.70 4.14 -1.42
C VAL A 373 -11.99 2.64 -1.35
N MET A 374 -13.18 2.27 -1.81
CA MET A 374 -13.59 0.90 -2.08
C MET A 374 -13.43 0.63 -3.57
N SER A 375 -12.92 -0.54 -3.95
CA SER A 375 -12.94 -1.02 -5.34
C SER A 375 -13.55 -2.42 -5.38
N GLY A 376 -14.23 -2.75 -6.48
CA GLY A 376 -14.91 -4.01 -6.57
C GLY A 376 -15.38 -4.40 -7.96
N VAL A 377 -16.11 -5.51 -7.97
CA VAL A 377 -16.83 -6.05 -9.12
C VAL A 377 -18.24 -6.32 -8.65
N ARG A 378 -19.21 -5.53 -9.13
CA ARG A 378 -20.64 -5.68 -8.81
C ARG A 378 -21.17 -7.07 -9.14
N THR A 379 -20.60 -7.70 -10.17
CA THR A 379 -21.01 -9.05 -10.62
C THR A 379 -19.89 -9.72 -11.40
N SER A 380 -19.39 -10.84 -10.91
CA SER A 380 -18.43 -11.68 -11.63
C SER A 380 -19.13 -12.98 -12.02
N TYR A 381 -19.48 -13.13 -13.30
CA TYR A 381 -20.21 -14.34 -13.76
C TYR A 381 -19.28 -15.55 -13.81
N LEU A 382 -19.59 -16.54 -12.98
CA LEU A 382 -18.99 -17.86 -13.06
C LEU A 382 -19.50 -18.63 -14.29
N ARG A 383 -18.81 -19.71 -14.65
CA ARG A 383 -19.14 -20.56 -15.83
C ARG A 383 -20.55 -21.15 -15.78
N ASN A 384 -21.18 -21.23 -14.61
CA ASN A 384 -22.56 -21.71 -14.39
C ASN A 384 -23.63 -20.60 -14.57
N GLY A 385 -23.23 -19.34 -14.82
CA GLY A 385 -24.15 -18.23 -15.06
C GLY A 385 -24.58 -17.45 -13.81
N TYR A 386 -24.08 -17.79 -12.63
CA TYR A 386 -24.30 -17.02 -11.40
C TYR A 386 -23.21 -15.96 -11.24
N GLY A 387 -23.63 -14.75 -10.90
CA GLY A 387 -22.73 -13.64 -10.56
C GLY A 387 -22.20 -13.78 -9.15
N ASN A 388 -21.05 -13.17 -8.86
CA ASN A 388 -20.56 -12.96 -7.51
C ASN A 388 -20.08 -11.53 -7.35
N HIS A 389 -20.56 -10.85 -6.33
CA HIS A 389 -20.00 -9.59 -5.85
C HIS A 389 -18.59 -9.78 -5.31
N MET A 390 -17.75 -8.78 -5.54
CA MET A 390 -16.45 -8.67 -4.90
C MET A 390 -16.22 -7.23 -4.47
N GLU A 391 -15.63 -7.03 -3.30
CA GLU A 391 -15.22 -5.70 -2.87
C GLU A 391 -14.03 -5.73 -1.92
N GLU A 392 -13.20 -4.69 -2.01
CA GLU A 392 -12.15 -4.44 -1.04
C GLU A 392 -12.00 -2.95 -0.76
N MET A 393 -11.59 -2.65 0.47
CA MET A 393 -11.08 -1.33 0.79
C MET A 393 -9.61 -1.27 0.38
N ILE A 394 -9.30 -0.49 -0.66
CA ILE A 394 -7.95 -0.49 -1.25
C ILE A 394 -6.98 0.40 -0.48
N ILE A 395 -5.70 0.00 -0.51
CA ILE A 395 -4.59 0.73 0.11
C ILE A 395 -4.26 1.97 -0.76
N PRO A 396 -4.02 3.16 -0.17
CA PRO A 396 -3.57 4.31 -0.94
C PRO A 396 -2.20 4.09 -1.59
N ASN A 397 -1.97 4.76 -2.71
CA ASN A 397 -0.79 4.59 -3.55
C ASN A 397 0.53 4.83 -2.81
N GLU A 398 0.54 5.74 -1.83
CA GLU A 398 1.74 6.09 -1.05
C GLU A 398 2.23 4.96 -0.12
N HIS A 399 1.35 4.01 0.20
CA HIS A 399 1.61 2.87 1.07
C HIS A 399 1.79 1.55 0.32
N LEU A 400 1.98 1.57 -1.01
CA LEU A 400 2.23 0.35 -1.76
C LEU A 400 3.64 -0.21 -1.51
N GLY A 401 3.80 -1.52 -1.68
CA GLY A 401 5.07 -2.24 -1.50
C GLY A 401 5.61 -2.83 -2.81
N ARG A 402 6.81 -3.42 -2.76
CA ARG A 402 7.51 -3.93 -3.97
C ARG A 402 7.62 -5.44 -4.06
N ASP A 403 7.61 -6.11 -2.91
CA ASP A 403 8.02 -7.50 -2.76
C ASP A 403 6.84 -8.32 -2.23
N PHE A 404 6.47 -9.38 -2.94
CA PHE A 404 5.28 -10.16 -2.63
C PHE A 404 5.56 -11.65 -2.76
N ILE A 405 4.87 -12.41 -1.91
CA ILE A 405 4.70 -13.85 -2.07
C ILE A 405 3.21 -14.06 -2.31
N VAL A 406 2.85 -14.54 -3.50
CA VAL A 406 1.46 -14.80 -3.88
C VAL A 406 1.17 -16.27 -3.59
N PRO A 407 0.41 -16.58 -2.52
CA PRO A 407 0.16 -17.94 -2.15
C PRO A 407 -0.82 -18.61 -3.11
N LYS A 408 -0.66 -19.93 -3.30
CA LYS A 408 -1.76 -20.78 -3.76
C LYS A 408 -2.68 -21.05 -2.57
N LEU A 409 -3.85 -20.41 -2.54
CA LEU A 409 -4.82 -20.63 -1.47
C LEU A 409 -5.33 -22.08 -1.50
N TYR A 410 -5.38 -22.71 -0.33
CA TYR A 410 -5.72 -24.14 -0.22
C TYR A 410 -7.08 -24.46 -0.84
N ASP A 411 -7.08 -25.47 -1.72
CA ASP A 411 -8.25 -25.97 -2.45
C ASP A 411 -9.05 -24.84 -3.15
N SER A 412 -8.39 -23.72 -3.45
CA SER A 412 -8.97 -22.56 -4.12
C SER A 412 -8.19 -22.27 -5.40
N GLN A 413 -8.90 -21.77 -6.41
CA GLN A 413 -8.27 -21.24 -7.62
C GLN A 413 -8.53 -19.75 -7.66
N CYS A 414 -7.47 -18.99 -7.84
CA CYS A 414 -7.55 -17.55 -7.96
C CYS A 414 -6.83 -17.11 -9.23
N ASN A 415 -7.14 -15.91 -9.68
CA ASN A 415 -6.23 -15.12 -10.48
C ASN A 415 -5.61 -14.07 -9.56
N PHE A 416 -4.51 -13.47 -9.99
CA PHE A 416 -4.02 -12.26 -9.36
C PHE A 416 -3.67 -11.23 -10.43
N ARG A 417 -3.82 -9.96 -10.08
CA ARG A 417 -3.40 -8.84 -10.91
C ARG A 417 -2.36 -8.02 -10.18
N ILE A 418 -1.31 -7.67 -10.90
CA ILE A 418 -0.27 -6.72 -10.47
C ILE A 418 -0.61 -5.39 -11.12
N PHE A 419 -1.04 -4.41 -10.33
CA PHE A 419 -1.40 -3.07 -10.80
C PHE A 419 -0.22 -2.12 -10.60
N ALA A 420 0.15 -1.42 -11.67
CA ALA A 420 1.28 -0.52 -11.68
C ALA A 420 0.79 0.93 -11.84
N LEU A 421 0.98 1.75 -10.81
CA LEU A 421 0.70 3.18 -10.87
C LEU A 421 1.59 3.85 -11.92
N GLU A 422 2.89 3.57 -11.81
CA GLU A 422 3.94 4.02 -12.73
C GLU A 422 4.47 2.84 -13.55
N GLN A 423 5.23 3.12 -14.61
CA GLN A 423 5.88 2.05 -15.36
C GLN A 423 6.83 1.26 -14.44
N THR A 424 6.70 -0.06 -14.44
CA THR A 424 7.47 -0.93 -13.55
C THR A 424 7.97 -2.17 -14.29
N ARG A 425 9.16 -2.65 -13.91
CA ARG A 425 9.66 -3.96 -14.29
C ARG A 425 9.42 -4.90 -13.13
N VAL A 426 8.72 -6.01 -13.38
CA VAL A 426 8.43 -7.03 -12.36
C VAL A 426 9.13 -8.32 -12.74
N ARG A 427 9.88 -8.86 -11.79
CA ARG A 427 10.40 -10.23 -11.81
C ARG A 427 9.38 -11.13 -11.12
N THR A 428 8.90 -12.14 -11.83
CA THR A 428 7.98 -13.15 -11.28
C THR A 428 8.65 -14.52 -11.29
N TYR A 429 8.53 -15.29 -10.21
CA TYR A 429 9.05 -16.66 -10.15
C TYR A 429 8.04 -17.62 -9.51
N ASN A 430 7.81 -18.78 -10.14
CA ASN A 430 6.81 -19.78 -9.73
C ASN A 430 7.38 -21.18 -9.46
N ASN A 431 8.57 -21.27 -8.87
CA ASN A 431 9.30 -22.53 -8.63
C ASN A 431 9.75 -23.32 -9.89
N SER A 432 9.33 -22.92 -11.09
CA SER A 432 9.74 -23.56 -12.35
C SER A 432 10.35 -22.58 -13.36
N SER A 433 9.91 -21.33 -13.34
CA SER A 433 10.34 -20.33 -14.33
C SER A 433 10.49 -18.95 -13.70
N VAL A 434 11.49 -18.19 -14.19
CA VAL A 434 11.64 -16.76 -13.92
C VAL A 434 11.19 -16.01 -15.17
N VAL A 435 10.29 -15.05 -15.00
CA VAL A 435 9.81 -14.18 -16.07
C VAL A 435 10.00 -12.73 -15.66
N TYR A 436 10.46 -11.90 -16.60
CA TYR A 436 10.47 -10.45 -16.45
C TYR A 436 9.37 -9.85 -17.31
N ILE A 437 8.55 -9.02 -16.70
CA ILE A 437 7.49 -8.28 -17.38
C ILE A 437 7.70 -6.78 -17.19
N ASN A 438 7.33 -6.01 -18.21
CA ASN A 438 7.18 -4.57 -18.10
C ASN A 438 5.69 -4.27 -18.04
N ILE A 439 5.24 -3.61 -16.97
CA ILE A 439 3.87 -3.13 -16.83
C ILE A 439 3.91 -1.61 -17.02
N GLN A 440 3.12 -1.11 -17.96
CA GLN A 440 3.03 0.33 -18.23
C GLN A 440 2.25 1.04 -17.11
N SER A 441 2.43 2.35 -16.98
CA SER A 441 1.69 3.17 -16.01
C SER A 441 0.17 3.01 -16.16
N ARG A 442 -0.52 2.95 -15.02
CA ARG A 442 -1.97 2.72 -14.89
C ARG A 442 -2.44 1.41 -15.56
N ARG A 443 -1.54 0.45 -15.81
CA ARG A 443 -1.90 -0.88 -16.35
C ARG A 443 -1.74 -1.95 -15.29
N PHE A 444 -2.22 -3.14 -15.64
CA PHE A 444 -2.02 -4.33 -14.84
C PHE A 444 -1.53 -5.49 -15.70
N LYS A 445 -0.94 -6.48 -15.03
CA LYS A 445 -0.71 -7.81 -15.58
C LYS A 445 -1.49 -8.83 -14.77
N GLU A 446 -2.27 -9.65 -15.45
CA GLU A 446 -3.03 -10.76 -14.87
C GLU A 446 -2.28 -12.08 -15.02
N TYR A 447 -2.39 -12.93 -14.00
CA TYR A 447 -1.89 -14.30 -13.95
C TYR A 447 -2.96 -15.23 -13.38
N GLU A 448 -2.99 -16.46 -13.89
CA GLU A 448 -3.74 -17.55 -13.25
C GLU A 448 -2.90 -18.11 -12.08
N ASN A 449 -3.49 -18.15 -10.89
CA ASN A 449 -2.80 -18.52 -9.64
C ASN A 449 -2.88 -20.03 -9.38
N TYR A 450 -2.24 -20.84 -10.23
CA TYR A 450 -2.18 -22.30 -10.03
C TYR A 450 -1.09 -22.75 -9.07
N ASP A 451 -0.11 -21.90 -8.82
CA ASP A 451 1.13 -22.19 -8.11
C ASP A 451 1.49 -21.05 -7.15
N LEU A 452 2.51 -21.27 -6.34
CA LEU A 452 3.10 -20.24 -5.49
C LEU A 452 3.99 -19.31 -6.33
N TYR A 453 3.78 -18.00 -6.26
CA TYR A 453 4.62 -17.01 -6.95
C TYR A 453 5.39 -16.13 -5.97
N THR A 454 6.54 -15.63 -6.41
CA THR A 454 7.21 -14.46 -5.86
C THR A 454 7.23 -13.35 -6.89
N LEU A 455 7.04 -12.11 -6.41
CA LEU A 455 7.05 -10.91 -7.24
C LEU A 455 8.04 -9.90 -6.65
N GLN A 456 8.89 -9.33 -7.48
CA GLN A 456 9.77 -8.22 -7.14
C GLN A 456 9.61 -7.14 -8.20
N SER A 457 9.23 -5.94 -7.80
CA SER A 457 8.95 -4.83 -8.70
C SER A 457 9.94 -3.68 -8.49
N SER A 458 10.29 -2.97 -9.58
CA SER A 458 11.23 -1.86 -9.52
C SER A 458 10.67 -0.62 -8.80
N VAL A 459 9.34 -0.45 -8.83
CA VAL A 459 8.59 0.58 -8.10
C VAL A 459 7.39 -0.07 -7.40
N PRO A 460 6.84 0.53 -6.33
CA PRO A 460 5.70 -0.02 -5.61
C PRO A 460 4.49 -0.34 -6.52
N VAL A 461 3.84 -1.47 -6.25
CA VAL A 461 2.68 -1.97 -6.99
C VAL A 461 1.60 -2.43 -6.02
N GLN A 462 0.36 -2.52 -6.50
CA GLN A 462 -0.73 -3.17 -5.77
C GLN A 462 -0.97 -4.56 -6.33
N VAL A 463 -1.20 -5.55 -5.47
CA VAL A 463 -1.49 -6.92 -5.88
C VAL A 463 -2.81 -7.36 -5.26
N GLN A 464 -3.81 -7.63 -6.11
CA GLN A 464 -5.10 -8.17 -5.67
C GLN A 464 -5.22 -9.64 -6.10
N LEU A 465 -5.72 -10.47 -5.19
CA LEU A 465 -6.21 -11.81 -5.49
C LEU A 465 -7.68 -11.72 -5.92
N TYR A 466 -8.05 -12.49 -6.94
CA TYR A 466 -9.42 -12.66 -7.40
C TYR A 466 -9.69 -14.16 -7.44
N CYS A 467 -10.23 -14.68 -6.35
CA CYS A 467 -10.51 -16.09 -6.22
C CYS A 467 -11.82 -16.40 -6.91
N ASN A 468 -11.76 -17.25 -7.93
CA ASN A 468 -12.92 -17.65 -8.72
C ASN A 468 -12.94 -19.18 -8.65
N GLY A 469 -13.91 -19.77 -7.95
CA GLY A 469 -13.95 -21.22 -7.75
C GLY A 469 -13.72 -21.97 -9.07
N ALA A 470 -12.63 -22.71 -9.14
CA ALA A 470 -12.08 -23.42 -10.31
C ALA A 470 -13.10 -24.20 -11.16
N SER A 471 -14.21 -24.61 -10.56
CA SER A 471 -14.99 -25.74 -11.03
C SER A 471 -16.44 -25.69 -10.57
N THR A 472 -17.10 -24.52 -10.55
CA THR A 472 -18.51 -24.37 -10.10
C THR A 472 -18.76 -24.72 -8.62
N LYS A 473 -17.70 -24.85 -7.82
CA LYS A 473 -17.76 -25.45 -6.47
C LYS A 473 -17.68 -24.45 -5.32
N TYR A 474 -17.22 -23.21 -5.57
CA TYR A 474 -17.02 -22.18 -4.55
C TYR A 474 -17.22 -20.80 -5.20
N ASP A 475 -17.75 -19.86 -4.44
CA ASP A 475 -17.97 -18.49 -4.89
C ASP A 475 -16.71 -17.66 -4.84
N ALA A 476 -16.83 -16.46 -5.41
CA ALA A 476 -15.73 -15.63 -5.76
C ALA A 476 -15.56 -14.50 -4.75
N PHE A 477 -14.32 -14.27 -4.31
CA PHE A 477 -13.96 -13.15 -3.44
C PHE A 477 -12.73 -12.47 -3.99
N MET A 478 -12.51 -11.21 -3.60
CA MET A 478 -11.24 -10.55 -3.82
C MET A 478 -10.54 -10.26 -2.50
N ALA A 479 -9.21 -10.30 -2.50
CA ALA A 479 -8.44 -9.98 -1.30
C ALA A 479 -7.22 -9.15 -1.67
N THR A 480 -6.97 -8.09 -0.92
CA THR A 480 -5.72 -7.34 -1.03
C THR A 480 -4.56 -8.19 -0.51
N LEU A 481 -3.53 -8.41 -1.31
CA LEU A 481 -2.31 -9.11 -0.89
C LEU A 481 -1.28 -8.12 -0.35
N PRO A 482 -0.97 -8.12 0.95
CA PRO A 482 0.04 -7.22 1.49
C PRO A 482 1.44 -7.59 0.97
N SER A 483 2.29 -6.58 0.77
CA SER A 483 3.73 -6.80 0.56
C SER A 483 4.36 -7.40 1.80
N ILE A 484 5.47 -8.14 1.65
CA ILE A 484 6.25 -8.62 2.79
C ILE A 484 6.75 -7.50 3.71
N GLN A 485 6.83 -6.26 3.18
CA GLN A 485 7.18 -5.04 3.91
C GLN A 485 6.07 -4.60 4.90
N HIS A 486 4.85 -5.11 4.75
CA HIS A 486 3.68 -4.76 5.54
C HIS A 486 3.29 -5.84 6.55
N PHE A 487 4.13 -6.86 6.69
CA PHE A 487 3.89 -7.97 7.62
C PHE A 487 4.00 -7.49 9.07
N LYS A 488 3.23 -8.13 9.96
CA LYS A 488 3.21 -7.86 11.40
C LYS A 488 3.65 -9.11 12.17
N SER A 489 3.95 -8.96 13.46
CA SER A 489 4.29 -10.08 14.34
C SER A 489 3.11 -10.63 15.15
N SER A 490 1.97 -9.93 15.16
CA SER A 490 0.76 -10.37 15.87
C SER A 490 -0.51 -9.87 15.18
N TYR A 491 -1.54 -10.72 15.23
CA TYR A 491 -2.82 -10.50 14.59
C TYR A 491 -3.96 -11.02 15.44
N LYS A 492 -5.07 -10.27 15.44
CA LYS A 492 -6.33 -10.68 16.04
C LYS A 492 -7.45 -10.42 15.04
N PHE A 493 -8.18 -11.47 14.69
CA PHE A 493 -9.11 -11.44 13.56
C PHE A 493 -10.31 -12.36 13.78
N PRO A 494 -11.46 -12.05 13.17
CA PRO A 494 -12.63 -12.91 13.21
C PRO A 494 -12.58 -13.95 12.09
N VAL A 495 -13.12 -15.13 12.38
CA VAL A 495 -13.62 -16.10 11.40
C VAL A 495 -15.13 -16.16 11.57
N VAL A 496 -15.84 -15.83 10.51
CA VAL A 496 -17.29 -15.62 10.54
C VAL A 496 -18.00 -16.69 9.73
N ASN A 497 -19.22 -17.03 10.15
CA ASN A 497 -20.06 -18.04 9.53
C ASN A 497 -21.42 -17.47 9.16
N ASP A 498 -21.41 -16.37 8.43
CA ASP A 498 -22.61 -15.72 7.96
C ASP A 498 -22.93 -16.23 6.55
N PHE A 499 -23.16 -17.54 6.45
CA PHE A 499 -23.66 -18.21 5.26
C PHE A 499 -25.14 -18.62 5.49
N LYS A 500 -26.09 -18.36 4.57
CA LYS A 500 -27.50 -18.84 4.67
C LYS A 500 -27.56 -20.33 4.92
N TYR A 501 -26.75 -21.05 4.15
CA TYR A 501 -26.84 -22.49 3.99
C TYR A 501 -25.83 -23.14 4.93
N THR A 502 -26.24 -23.24 6.19
CA THR A 502 -25.49 -23.91 7.27
C THR A 502 -25.57 -25.43 7.20
N ASP A 503 -26.43 -25.96 6.32
CA ASP A 503 -26.60 -27.38 6.03
C ASP A 503 -25.47 -27.96 5.14
N ARG A 504 -24.53 -27.12 4.71
CA ARG A 504 -23.44 -27.49 3.80
C ARG A 504 -22.11 -27.53 4.54
N PRO A 505 -21.14 -28.37 4.13
CA PRO A 505 -19.79 -28.32 4.66
C PRO A 505 -19.18 -26.92 4.48
N GLN A 506 -18.73 -26.37 5.59
CA GLN A 506 -18.10 -25.05 5.67
C GLN A 506 -16.65 -25.25 6.08
N HIS A 507 -15.76 -24.51 5.42
CA HIS A 507 -14.34 -24.58 5.70
C HIS A 507 -13.75 -23.19 5.78
N PHE A 508 -12.99 -22.94 6.82
CA PHE A 508 -12.34 -21.67 7.10
C PHE A 508 -10.84 -21.91 7.19
N TYR A 509 -10.06 -21.07 6.53
CA TYR A 509 -8.63 -21.25 6.40
C TYR A 509 -7.89 -19.96 6.70
N LEU A 510 -6.70 -20.14 7.25
CA LEU A 510 -5.69 -19.12 7.40
C LEU A 510 -4.49 -19.51 6.56
N THR A 511 -4.10 -18.65 5.61
CA THR A 511 -2.81 -18.76 4.94
C THR A 511 -1.79 -17.85 5.60
N ILE A 512 -0.66 -18.41 6.01
CA ILE A 512 0.44 -17.76 6.71
C ILE A 512 1.66 -17.74 5.81
N ILE A 513 2.28 -16.58 5.63
CA ILE A 513 3.53 -16.40 4.89
C ILE A 513 4.60 -15.91 5.87
N ILE A 514 5.62 -16.72 6.13
CA ILE A 514 6.65 -16.42 7.15
C ILE A 514 8.03 -16.87 6.67
N GLN A 515 9.09 -16.22 7.15
CA GLN A 515 10.46 -16.73 6.95
C GLN A 515 10.59 -18.13 7.56
N SER A 516 11.13 -19.10 6.81
CA SER A 516 11.05 -20.52 7.17
C SER A 516 11.69 -20.85 8.52
N TYR A 517 12.77 -20.17 8.90
CA TYR A 517 13.42 -20.38 10.19
C TYR A 517 12.54 -19.94 11.38
N ALA A 518 11.62 -18.98 11.17
CA ALA A 518 10.76 -18.43 12.21
C ALA A 518 9.44 -19.20 12.40
N LYS A 519 9.15 -20.18 11.52
CA LYS A 519 7.91 -20.98 11.50
C LYS A 519 7.57 -21.61 12.85
N ALA A 520 8.57 -22.17 13.55
CA ALA A 520 8.37 -22.86 14.82
C ALA A 520 7.92 -21.92 15.97
N GLY A 521 8.15 -20.61 15.82
CA GLY A 521 7.77 -19.59 16.80
C GLY A 521 6.32 -19.13 16.70
N LEU A 522 5.53 -19.61 15.73
CA LEU A 522 4.12 -19.25 15.58
C LEU A 522 3.27 -19.87 16.70
N ARG A 523 2.36 -19.07 17.25
CA ARG A 523 1.34 -19.50 18.23
C ARG A 523 -0.03 -19.04 17.77
N LEU A 524 -0.92 -19.98 17.47
CA LEU A 524 -2.33 -19.73 17.17
C LEU A 524 -3.15 -20.06 18.42
N ASP A 525 -3.91 -19.09 18.92
CA ASP A 525 -4.68 -19.18 20.17
C ASP A 525 -3.81 -19.71 21.34
N SER A 526 -2.61 -19.13 21.46
CA SER A 526 -1.57 -19.49 22.43
C SER A 526 -1.02 -20.92 22.31
N LYS A 527 -1.32 -21.65 21.23
CA LYS A 527 -0.87 -23.02 20.99
C LYS A 527 0.05 -23.11 19.78
N GLU A 528 0.95 -24.09 19.81
CA GLU A 528 1.74 -24.44 18.63
C GLU A 528 0.85 -24.97 17.51
N ILE A 529 1.20 -24.62 16.27
CA ILE A 529 0.48 -25.10 15.09
C ILE A 529 1.13 -26.40 14.63
N SER A 530 0.46 -27.53 14.86
CA SER A 530 0.94 -28.86 14.47
C SER A 530 0.24 -29.45 13.24
N ASN A 531 -1.01 -29.04 12.97
CA ASN A 531 -1.86 -29.60 11.92
C ASN A 531 -2.00 -28.65 10.73
N TYR A 532 -1.06 -28.73 9.80
CA TYR A 532 -1.13 -27.98 8.54
C TYR A 532 -1.96 -28.72 7.50
N LYS A 533 -2.85 -28.00 6.80
CA LYS A 533 -3.57 -28.50 5.62
C LYS A 533 -2.72 -28.42 4.36
N GLY A 534 -1.89 -27.37 4.28
CA GLY A 534 -0.97 -27.14 3.17
C GLY A 534 0.34 -26.57 3.69
N THR A 535 1.44 -26.99 3.07
CA THR A 535 2.77 -26.41 3.31
C THR A 535 3.51 -26.34 1.99
N SER A 536 4.16 -25.21 1.74
CA SER A 536 5.04 -25.00 0.61
C SER A 536 6.16 -24.05 0.99
N THR A 537 7.22 -24.01 0.19
CA THR A 537 8.33 -23.07 0.38
C THR A 537 8.65 -22.38 -0.92
N VAL A 538 9.15 -21.15 -0.81
CA VAL A 538 9.64 -20.36 -1.93
C VAL A 538 10.75 -19.44 -1.46
N THR A 539 11.72 -19.21 -2.34
CA THR A 539 12.77 -18.24 -2.09
C THR A 539 12.41 -16.92 -2.76
N LEU A 540 12.38 -15.86 -1.96
CA LEU A 540 12.34 -14.47 -2.42
C LEU A 540 13.70 -13.87 -2.12
N GLU A 541 14.41 -13.45 -3.18
CA GLU A 541 15.83 -13.05 -3.10
C GLU A 541 16.72 -14.17 -2.57
N SER A 542 17.30 -13.98 -1.38
CA SER A 542 18.11 -14.96 -0.66
C SER A 542 17.38 -15.57 0.55
N THR A 543 16.13 -15.18 0.79
CA THR A 543 15.38 -15.56 1.99
C THR A 543 14.38 -16.66 1.67
N LEU A 544 14.44 -17.77 2.41
CA LEU A 544 13.49 -18.86 2.30
C LEU A 544 12.23 -18.55 3.12
N TYR A 545 11.07 -18.58 2.48
CA TYR A 545 9.77 -18.42 3.09
C TYR A 545 8.98 -19.72 3.06
N SER A 546 8.21 -19.95 4.12
CA SER A 546 7.17 -20.97 4.20
C SER A 546 5.80 -20.33 3.99
N VAL A 547 4.99 -20.96 3.15
CA VAL A 547 3.57 -20.66 3.01
C VAL A 547 2.78 -21.84 3.56
N ILE A 548 2.00 -21.59 4.59
CA ILE A 548 1.34 -22.60 5.42
C ILE A 548 -0.15 -22.32 5.42
N THR A 549 -0.97 -23.36 5.34
CA THR A 549 -2.42 -23.24 5.54
C THR A 549 -2.87 -24.04 6.75
N VAL A 550 -3.70 -23.39 7.58
CA VAL A 550 -4.35 -23.96 8.77
C VAL A 550 -5.86 -23.88 8.59
N GLU A 551 -6.59 -24.91 9.00
CA GLU A 551 -8.06 -24.85 9.07
C GLU A 551 -8.48 -24.29 10.43
N LEU A 552 -9.43 -23.37 10.43
CA LEU A 552 -9.90 -22.64 11.60
C LEU A 552 -11.34 -23.02 11.95
N SER A 553 -11.69 -22.82 13.22
CA SER A 553 -13.08 -22.77 13.67
C SER A 553 -13.67 -21.39 13.45
N VAL A 554 -15.00 -21.27 13.55
CA VAL A 554 -15.69 -19.98 13.62
C VAL A 554 -15.40 -19.34 14.98
N GLY A 555 -15.10 -18.04 15.00
CA GLY A 555 -14.88 -17.29 16.22
C GLY A 555 -13.75 -16.27 16.14
N LEU A 556 -13.30 -15.82 17.30
CA LEU A 556 -12.15 -14.93 17.44
C LEU A 556 -10.87 -15.76 17.48
N HIS A 557 -9.89 -15.39 16.67
CA HIS A 557 -8.57 -16.01 16.67
C HIS A 557 -7.47 -14.97 16.88
N GLU A 558 -6.39 -15.42 17.52
CA GLU A 558 -5.18 -14.63 17.72
C GLU A 558 -3.96 -15.46 17.29
N ILE A 559 -3.06 -14.85 16.52
CA ILE A 559 -1.81 -15.49 16.13
C ILE A 559 -0.65 -14.52 16.34
N GLN A 560 0.41 -15.02 16.96
CA GLN A 560 1.61 -14.26 17.28
C GLN A 560 2.88 -15.05 16.96
N GLN A 561 3.99 -14.35 16.78
CA GLN A 561 5.33 -14.93 16.66
C GLN A 561 6.14 -14.55 17.91
N ASN A 562 6.71 -15.55 18.59
CA ASN A 562 7.31 -15.38 19.93
C ASN A 562 8.56 -14.46 20.02
N ASN A 563 9.19 -14.16 18.88
CA ASN A 563 10.38 -13.32 18.75
C ASN A 563 10.11 -12.09 17.86
N ASP A 564 8.84 -11.69 17.73
CA ASP A 564 8.39 -10.56 16.92
C ASP A 564 8.80 -10.60 15.43
N ILE A 565 9.06 -11.81 14.88
CA ILE A 565 9.37 -11.94 13.46
C ILE A 565 8.11 -11.73 12.62
N PRO A 566 8.11 -10.78 11.65
CA PRO A 566 6.94 -10.50 10.84
C PRO A 566 6.50 -11.66 9.94
N PHE A 567 5.19 -11.82 9.79
CA PHE A 567 4.55 -12.74 8.85
C PHE A 567 3.27 -12.14 8.28
N GLY A 568 2.80 -12.62 7.13
CA GLY A 568 1.59 -12.15 6.46
C GLY A 568 0.46 -13.15 6.55
N LEU A 569 -0.77 -12.66 6.59
CA LEU A 569 -1.97 -13.48 6.77
C LEU A 569 -3.08 -13.16 5.78
N ILE A 570 -3.70 -14.21 5.25
CA ILE A 570 -4.96 -14.14 4.50
C ILE A 570 -5.96 -15.09 5.16
N VAL A 571 -7.09 -14.57 5.57
CA VAL A 571 -8.23 -15.33 6.11
C VAL A 571 -9.21 -15.53 4.97
N PHE A 572 -9.71 -16.74 4.79
CA PHE A 572 -10.78 -16.99 3.84
C PHE A 572 -11.69 -18.12 4.32
N GLY A 573 -12.98 -17.98 4.06
CA GLY A 573 -14.00 -18.95 4.39
C GLY A 573 -14.80 -19.32 3.16
N ARG A 574 -15.34 -20.53 3.11
CA ARG A 574 -16.14 -20.98 1.97
C ARG A 574 -17.12 -22.09 2.31
N ASN A 575 -18.16 -22.16 1.50
CA ASN A 575 -19.09 -23.26 1.35
C ASN A 575 -19.33 -23.51 -0.16
N LYS A 576 -20.14 -24.51 -0.51
CA LYS A 576 -20.42 -24.91 -1.91
C LYS A 576 -20.77 -23.76 -2.89
N TYR A 577 -21.38 -22.68 -2.44
CA TYR A 577 -21.80 -21.53 -3.24
C TYR A 577 -21.66 -20.23 -2.45
N SER A 578 -20.59 -20.08 -1.66
CA SER A 578 -20.27 -18.81 -1.00
C SER A 578 -18.80 -18.84 -0.59
N GLY A 579 -18.13 -17.70 -0.58
CA GLY A 579 -16.80 -17.62 0.04
C GLY A 579 -16.32 -16.19 0.14
N TYR A 580 -15.67 -15.86 1.25
CA TYR A 580 -15.09 -14.55 1.51
C TYR A 580 -13.59 -14.69 1.70
N GLY A 581 -12.85 -13.60 1.55
CA GLY A 581 -11.47 -13.55 2.00
C GLY A 581 -10.92 -12.15 2.12
N PHE A 582 -10.07 -11.93 3.12
CA PHE A 582 -9.45 -10.64 3.39
C PHE A 582 -8.07 -10.83 4.02
N PRO A 583 -7.16 -9.85 3.91
CA PRO A 583 -5.97 -9.82 4.74
C PRO A 583 -6.38 -9.69 6.22
N ALA A 584 -5.75 -10.45 7.13
CA ALA A 584 -6.07 -10.36 8.57
C ALA A 584 -5.61 -9.04 9.21
N GLY A 585 -4.84 -8.24 8.46
CA GLY A 585 -4.22 -7.01 8.90
C GLY A 585 -2.88 -6.80 8.22
N PHE A 586 -2.34 -5.59 8.35
CA PHE A 586 -0.98 -5.26 7.91
C PHE A 586 -0.52 -3.94 8.53
N SER A 587 0.75 -3.60 8.34
CA SER A 587 1.34 -2.31 8.70
C SER A 587 1.74 -1.52 7.46
N VAL A 588 1.66 -0.20 7.53
CA VAL A 588 2.10 0.73 6.49
C VAL A 588 3.00 1.78 7.10
N ASN A 589 3.95 2.27 6.32
CA ASN A 589 4.81 3.38 6.73
C ASN A 589 4.15 4.70 6.34
N ILE A 590 3.89 5.58 7.32
CA ILE A 590 3.48 6.96 7.06
C ILE A 590 4.74 7.77 6.76
N LYS A 591 4.84 8.24 5.51
CA LYS A 591 5.91 9.14 5.10
C LYS A 591 5.67 10.54 5.70
N PRO A 592 6.74 11.28 6.03
CA PRO A 592 6.65 12.62 6.60
C PRO A 592 5.97 13.65 5.69
#